data_AF-G9BGU1-F1
#
_entry.id   AF-G9BGU1-F1
#
_cell.length_a   1.000
_cell.length_b   1.000
_cell.length_c   1.000
_cell.angle_alpha   90.00
_cell.angle_beta   90.00
_cell.angle_gamma   90.00
#
_symmetry.space_group_name_H-M   'P 1'
#
loop_
_entity.id
_entity.type
_entity.pdbx_description
1 polymer ?
#
loop_
_entity_poly.entity_id
_entity_poly.type
_entity_poly.pdbx_seq_one_letter_code
_entity_poly.pdbx_strand_id
1 'polypeptide(L)' 'CGMGVCHCCLVQIDGRHKRRACQTLVKPGMQVQTLSNRITETEPSL' A
#
# COMPACT_ATOMS: atom_id res chain seq x y z
N CYS A 1 -0.95 -7.41 10.94
CA CYS A 1 -0.58 -8.69 11.59
C CYS A 1 0.79 -9.23 11.17
N GLY A 2 1.39 -8.83 10.04
CA GLY A 2 2.67 -9.41 9.58
C GLY A 2 2.57 -10.81 8.96
N MET A 3 1.57 -11.60 9.36
CA MET A 3 1.34 -12.98 8.91
C MET A 3 0.52 -13.10 7.61
N GLY A 4 0.04 -11.98 7.06
CA GLY A 4 -0.72 -11.97 5.81
C GLY A 4 -2.19 -12.42 5.91
N VAL A 5 -2.73 -12.64 7.11
CA VAL A 5 -4.10 -13.11 7.37
C VAL A 5 -5.13 -11.99 7.52
N CYS A 6 -4.72 -10.80 7.99
CA CYS A 6 -5.66 -9.72 8.28
C CYS A 6 -6.04 -8.90 7.05
N HIS A 7 -5.30 -9.04 5.94
CA HIS A 7 -5.52 -8.29 4.69
C HIS A 7 -5.50 -6.74 4.81
N CYS A 8 -5.09 -6.17 5.95
CA CYS A 8 -5.00 -4.71 6.12
C CYS A 8 -3.82 -4.05 5.37
N CYS A 9 -2.92 -4.84 4.78
CA CYS A 9 -1.68 -4.36 4.15
C CYS A 9 -1.71 -4.49 2.62
N LEU A 10 -2.91 -4.52 2.03
CA LEU A 10 -3.06 -4.68 0.58
C LEU A 10 -2.67 -3.38 -0.14
N VAL A 11 -1.77 -3.51 -1.10
CA VAL A 11 -1.27 -2.43 -1.96
C VAL A 11 -1.23 -2.91 -3.41
N GLN A 12 -1.01 -2.00 -4.34
CA GLN A 12 -0.63 -2.34 -5.71
C GLN A 12 0.89 -2.25 -5.86
N ILE A 13 1.48 -3.26 -6.49
CA ILE A 13 2.92 -3.33 -6.74
C ILE A 13 3.13 -3.72 -8.20
N ASP A 14 3.85 -2.89 -8.96
CA ASP A 14 4.19 -3.13 -10.37
C ASP A 14 2.96 -3.49 -11.23
N GLY A 15 1.87 -2.73 -11.07
CA GLY A 15 0.60 -2.95 -11.79
C GLY A 15 -0.30 -4.04 -11.20
N ARG A 16 0.16 -4.83 -10.22
CA ARG A 16 -0.63 -5.92 -9.62
C ARG A 16 -1.31 -5.46 -8.34
N HIS A 17 -2.64 -5.50 -8.32
CA HIS A 17 -3.43 -5.16 -7.14
C HIS A 17 -3.38 -6.26 -6.05
N LYS A 18 -3.82 -5.88 -4.84
CA LYS A 18 -4.03 -6.78 -3.69
C LYS A 18 -2.78 -7.58 -3.29
N ARG A 19 -1.60 -6.94 -3.35
CA ARG A 19 -0.34 -7.51 -2.86
C ARG A 19 -0.21 -7.24 -1.37
N ARG A 20 0.25 -8.23 -0.61
CA ARG A 20 0.49 -8.09 0.84
C ARG A 20 1.82 -7.40 1.06
N ALA A 21 1.81 -6.13 1.45
CA ALA A 21 3.03 -5.39 1.77
C ALA A 21 3.83 -6.10 2.87
N CYS A 22 3.16 -6.63 3.90
CA CYS A 22 3.82 -7.29 5.03
C CYS A 22 4.58 -8.59 4.71
N GLN A 23 4.38 -9.16 3.51
CA GLN A 23 5.03 -10.39 3.06
C GLN A 23 5.80 -10.20 1.74
N THR A 24 5.96 -8.96 1.29
CA THR A 24 6.66 -8.65 0.04
C THR A 24 7.94 -7.88 0.38
N LEU A 25 9.09 -8.48 0.10
CA LEU A 25 10.37 -7.77 0.23
C LEU A 25 10.47 -6.67 -0.83
N VAL A 26 10.89 -5.49 -0.41
CA VAL A 26 11.13 -4.36 -1.29
C VAL A 26 12.31 -4.63 -2.23
N LYS A 27 12.22 -4.12 -3.45
CA LYS A 27 13.31 -4.16 -4.44
C LYS A 27 13.52 -2.76 -5.03
N PRO A 28 14.75 -2.39 -5.40
CA PRO A 28 14.99 -1.15 -6.13
C PRO A 28 14.11 -1.05 -7.39
N GLY A 29 13.55 0.13 -7.64
CA GLY A 29 12.69 0.39 -8.80
C GLY A 29 11.26 -0.14 -8.70
N MET A 30 10.89 -0.81 -7.61
CA MET A 30 9.52 -1.30 -7.39
C MET A 30 8.54 -0.12 -7.28
N GLN A 31 7.45 -0.15 -8.07
CA GLN A 31 6.41 0.88 -8.03
C GLN A 31 5.29 0.44 -7.10
N VAL A 32 5.12 1.15 -5.99
CA VAL A 32 4.11 0.85 -4.96
C VAL A 32 3.05 1.94 -4.94
N GLN A 33 1.78 1.54 -5.00
CA GLN A 33 0.63 2.43 -4.89
C GLN A 33 -0.24 1.99 -3.70
N THR A 34 -0.46 2.92 -2.77
CA THR A 34 -1.34 2.72 -1.60
C THR A 34 -2.71 3.32 -1.85
N LEU A 35 -3.65 3.06 -0.94
CA LEU A 35 -4.89 3.84 -0.88
C LEU A 35 -4.57 5.30 -0.50
N SER A 36 -5.51 6.19 -0.82
CA SER A 36 -5.40 7.59 -0.44
C SER A 36 -5.86 7.83 1.00
N ASN A 37 -5.24 8.82 1.65
CA ASN A 37 -5.64 9.26 2.97
C ASN A 37 -6.77 10.30 2.85
N ARG A 38 -7.97 9.92 3.28
CA ARG A 38 -9.16 10.80 3.22
C ARG A 38 -9.01 12.10 4.00
N ILE A 39 -8.19 12.12 5.06
CA ILE A 39 -7.93 13.35 5.84
C ILE A 39 -7.15 14.34 4.98
N THR A 40 -6.09 13.88 4.31
CA THR A 40 -5.26 14.71 3.43
C THR A 40 -5.99 15.13 2.15
N GLU A 41 -6.98 14.36 1.69
CA GLU A 41 -7.81 14.73 0.55
C GLU A 41 -8.87 15.79 0.87
N THR A 42 -9.32 15.85 2.13
CA THR A 42 -10.41 16.75 2.56
C THR A 42 -9.89 18.10 3.09
N GLU A 43 -8.66 18.14 3.61
CA GLU A 43 -7.94 19.36 3.98
C GLU A 43 -7.00 19.75 2.83
N PRO A 44 -7.36 20.71 1.95
CA PRO A 44 -6.37 21.28 1.04
C PRO A 44 -5.34 21.97 1.92
N SER A 45 -4.14 21.41 1.93
CA SER A 45 -2.97 21.87 2.70
C SER A 45 -2.91 23.40 2.80
N LEU A 46 -2.79 23.90 4.05
CA LEU A 46 -2.15 25.18 4.38
C LEU A 46 -0.84 25.37 3.62
#